data_AF-A0A9E4FJE7-F1
#
_entry.id   AF-A0A9E4FJE7-F1
#
_cell.length_a   1.000
_cell.length_b   1.000
_cell.length_c   1.000
_cell.angle_alpha   90.00
_cell.angle_beta   90.00
_cell.angle_gamma   90.00
#
_symmetry.space_group_name_H-M   'P 1'
#
loop_
_entity.id
_entity.type
_entity.pdbx_description
1 polymer ?
#
loop_
_entity_poly.entity_id
_entity_poly.type
_entity_poly.pdbx_seq_one_letter_code
_entity_poly.pdbx_strand_id
1 'polypeptide(L)'
;MDQERVHRYASRSSRYRAGASREIREGNWERAEELLWGSLVGAVKAVAISRGVELEDDEDAKRYLAILAGEKRNRRLGNAFDQLASYSDILYRIQDSTLGPDRLYNLVERVSYVVENLWEMLPPDEGGQQV
;
A
#
# COMPACT_ATOMS: atom_id res chain seq x y z
N MET A 1 7.08 -22.25 -1.40
CA MET A 1 6.76 -20.81 -1.55
C MET A 1 5.73 -20.70 -2.65
N ASP A 2 4.58 -20.07 -2.38
CA ASP A 2 3.50 -19.95 -3.36
C ASP A 2 3.73 -18.72 -4.26
N GLN A 3 4.67 -18.85 -5.20
CA GLN A 3 5.11 -17.75 -6.07
C GLN A 3 3.94 -17.18 -6.89
N GLU A 4 3.04 -18.02 -7.39
CA GLU A 4 1.89 -17.57 -8.17
C GLU A 4 0.99 -16.61 -7.36
N ARG A 5 0.70 -16.94 -6.10
CA ARG A 5 -0.07 -16.03 -5.22
C ARG A 5 0.69 -14.75 -4.93
N VAL A 6 2.00 -14.82 -4.66
CA VAL A 6 2.84 -13.62 -4.44
C VAL A 6 2.76 -12.68 -5.64
N HIS A 7 2.98 -13.19 -6.86
CA HIS A 7 2.91 -12.40 -8.09
C HIS A 7 1.52 -11.82 -8.33
N ARG A 8 0.46 -12.59 -8.05
CA ARG A 8 -0.92 -12.14 -8.20
C ARG A 8 -1.22 -10.95 -7.28
N TYR A 9 -0.87 -11.04 -5.99
CA TYR A 9 -1.09 -9.95 -5.04
C TYR A 9 -0.21 -8.73 -5.34
N ALA A 10 1.06 -8.92 -5.67
CA ALA A 10 1.98 -7.83 -6.04
C ALA A 10 1.51 -7.10 -7.31
N SER A 11 1.12 -7.84 -8.35
CA SER A 11 0.60 -7.27 -9.60
C SER A 11 -0.69 -6.50 -9.39
N ARG A 12 -1.61 -7.03 -8.57
CA ARG A 12 -2.86 -6.36 -8.23
C ARG A 12 -2.61 -5.08 -7.43
N SER A 13 -1.72 -5.14 -6.44
CA SER A 13 -1.27 -3.99 -5.65
C SER A 13 -0.69 -2.90 -6.56
N SER A 14 0.16 -3.26 -7.51
CA SER A 14 0.75 -2.30 -8.46
C SER A 14 -0.26 -1.59 -9.33
N ARG A 15 -1.26 -2.33 -9.85
CA ARG A 15 -2.38 -1.74 -10.59
C ARG A 15 -3.20 -0.78 -9.73
N TYR A 16 -3.43 -1.11 -8.46
CA TYR A 16 -4.16 -0.25 -7.54
C TYR A 16 -3.38 1.02 -7.20
N ARG A 17 -2.07 0.95 -6.95
CA ARG A 17 -1.23 2.15 -6.78
C ARG A 17 -1.29 3.06 -8.01
N ALA A 18 -1.10 2.50 -9.20
CA ALA A 18 -1.17 3.26 -10.45
C ALA A 18 -2.55 3.90 -10.67
N GLY A 19 -3.62 3.17 -10.33
CA GLY A 19 -4.98 3.68 -10.33
C GLY A 19 -5.15 4.84 -9.36
N ALA A 20 -4.74 4.70 -8.10
CA ALA A 20 -4.84 5.76 -7.10
C ALA A 20 -4.16 7.05 -7.56
N SER A 21 -2.93 6.97 -8.09
CA SER A 21 -2.23 8.14 -8.62
C SER A 21 -2.96 8.82 -9.79
N ARG A 22 -3.75 8.06 -10.57
CA ARG A 22 -4.58 8.63 -11.65
C ARG A 22 -5.81 9.32 -11.07
N GLU A 23 -6.56 8.64 -10.22
CA GLU A 23 -7.78 9.18 -9.60
C GLU A 23 -7.49 10.47 -8.81
N ILE A 24 -6.34 10.54 -8.12
CA ILE A 24 -5.87 11.76 -7.45
C ILE A 24 -5.73 12.95 -8.40
N ARG A 25 -5.15 12.73 -9.59
CA ARG A 25 -4.96 13.78 -10.61
C ARG A 25 -6.26 14.19 -11.29
N GLU A 26 -7.22 13.27 -11.37
CA GLU A 26 -8.54 13.50 -11.95
C GLU A 26 -9.53 14.14 -10.96
N GLY A 27 -9.15 14.26 -9.68
CA GLY A 27 -10.00 14.84 -8.62
C GLY A 27 -10.93 13.82 -7.96
N ASN A 28 -10.84 12.53 -8.32
CA ASN A 28 -11.64 11.44 -7.76
C ASN A 28 -11.05 10.94 -6.43
N TRP A 29 -10.97 11.82 -5.45
CA TRP A 29 -10.22 11.61 -4.21
C TRP A 29 -10.73 10.46 -3.34
N GLU A 30 -12.03 10.19 -3.32
CA GLU A 30 -12.60 9.03 -2.60
C GLU A 30 -12.18 7.71 -3.26
N ARG A 31 -12.22 7.66 -4.60
CA ARG A 31 -11.81 6.46 -5.35
C ARG A 31 -10.31 6.18 -5.18
N ALA A 32 -9.50 7.23 -5.09
CA ALA A 32 -8.08 7.10 -4.79
C ALA A 32 -7.82 6.47 -3.41
N GLU A 33 -8.63 6.79 -2.40
CA GLU A 33 -8.52 6.20 -1.06
C GLU A 33 -8.72 4.67 -1.12
N GLU A 34 -9.81 4.22 -1.73
CA GLU A 34 -10.11 2.80 -1.87
C GLU A 34 -8.98 2.03 -2.58
N LEU A 35 -8.44 2.62 -3.65
CA LEU A 35 -7.33 2.03 -4.39
C LEU A 35 -6.04 1.98 -3.56
N LEU A 36 -5.75 3.01 -2.74
CA LEU A 36 -4.61 2.97 -1.82
C LEU A 36 -4.75 1.89 -0.76
N TRP A 37 -5.94 1.72 -0.19
CA TRP A 37 -6.21 0.64 0.78
C TRP A 37 -5.96 -0.73 0.17
N GLY A 38 -6.56 -1.01 -0.99
CA GLY A 38 -6.36 -2.27 -1.70
C GLY A 38 -4.91 -2.50 -2.11
N SER A 39 -4.20 -1.43 -2.48
CA SER A 39 -2.79 -1.49 -2.82
C SER A 39 -1.92 -1.88 -1.62
N LEU A 40 -2.08 -1.20 -0.49
CA LEU A 40 -1.31 -1.45 0.74
C LEU A 40 -1.57 -2.86 1.29
N VAL A 41 -2.84 -3.27 1.42
CA VAL A 41 -3.20 -4.61 1.86
C VAL A 41 -2.63 -5.68 0.92
N GLY A 42 -2.74 -5.47 -0.39
CA GLY A 42 -2.21 -6.40 -1.38
C GLY A 42 -0.69 -6.56 -1.29
N ALA A 43 0.05 -5.47 -1.10
CA ALA A 43 1.51 -5.51 -0.93
C ALA A 43 1.92 -6.26 0.34
N VAL A 44 1.23 -5.99 1.45
CA VAL A 44 1.48 -6.68 2.73
C VAL A 44 1.18 -8.18 2.60
N LYS A 45 0.05 -8.56 2.00
CA LYS A 45 -0.30 -9.97 1.76
C LYS A 45 0.73 -10.67 0.87
N ALA A 46 1.24 -10.00 -0.17
CA ALA A 46 2.30 -10.56 -1.01
C ALA A 46 3.58 -10.86 -0.20
N VAL A 47 4.01 -9.94 0.67
CA VAL A 47 5.19 -10.13 1.54
C VAL A 47 4.94 -11.21 2.58
N ALA A 48 3.75 -11.27 3.19
CA ALA A 48 3.42 -12.30 4.16
C ALA A 48 3.48 -13.70 3.53
N ILE A 49 2.86 -13.87 2.36
CA ILE A 49 2.84 -15.15 1.63
C ILE A 49 4.26 -15.56 1.19
N SER A 50 5.11 -14.62 0.76
CA SER A 50 6.49 -14.93 0.39
C SER A 50 7.32 -15.45 1.57
N ARG A 51 6.91 -15.13 2.81
CA ARG A 51 7.47 -15.64 4.07
C ARG A 51 6.70 -16.81 4.67
N GLY A 52 5.71 -17.36 3.97
CA GLY A 52 4.90 -18.50 4.44
C GLY A 52 3.86 -18.15 5.50
N VAL A 53 3.46 -16.89 5.62
CA VAL A 53 2.41 -16.42 6.53
C VAL A 53 1.14 -16.11 5.73
N GLU A 54 0.01 -16.66 6.15
CA GLU A 54 -1.31 -16.31 5.60
C GLU A 54 -1.99 -15.26 6.47
N LEU A 55 -2.62 -14.27 5.83
CA LEU A 55 -3.37 -13.20 6.48
C LEU A 55 -4.82 -13.27 6.01
N GLU A 56 -5.76 -13.35 6.95
CA GLU A 56 -7.17 -13.55 6.64
C GLU A 56 -7.83 -12.22 6.29
N ASP A 57 -7.59 -11.19 7.09
CA ASP A 57 -8.25 -9.89 7.00
C ASP A 57 -7.28 -8.70 6.97
N ASP A 58 -7.83 -7.49 7.01
CA ASP A 58 -7.06 -6.23 6.99
C ASP A 58 -6.38 -5.95 8.34
N GLU A 59 -6.93 -6.47 9.44
CA GLU A 59 -6.36 -6.30 10.78
C GLU A 59 -5.10 -7.19 10.95
N ASP A 60 -5.13 -8.40 10.41
CA ASP A 60 -3.95 -9.27 10.24
C ASP A 60 -2.88 -8.56 9.42
N ALA A 61 -3.25 -7.92 8.31
CA ALA A 61 -2.31 -7.16 7.49
C ALA A 61 -1.69 -5.98 8.29
N LYS A 62 -2.49 -5.25 9.06
CA LYS A 62 -2.02 -4.17 9.92
C LYS A 62 -1.04 -4.67 10.98
N ARG A 63 -1.39 -5.73 11.71
CA ARG A 63 -0.52 -6.36 12.72
C ARG A 63 0.77 -6.87 12.11
N TYR A 64 0.71 -7.55 10.97
CA TYR A 64 1.89 -8.04 10.27
C TYR A 64 2.82 -6.91 9.84
N LEU A 65 2.28 -5.82 9.28
CA LEU A 65 3.09 -4.67 8.87
C LEU A 65 3.79 -4.00 10.06
N ALA A 66 3.14 -3.94 11.23
CA ALA A 66 3.76 -3.44 12.46
C ALA A 66 4.92 -4.31 12.94
N ILE A 67 4.78 -5.65 12.88
CA ILE A 67 5.87 -6.59 13.19
C ILE A 67 7.04 -6.37 12.22
N LEU A 68 6.74 -6.35 10.92
CA LEU A 68 7.73 -6.13 9.85
C LEU A 68 8.47 -4.79 10.01
N ALA A 69 7.76 -3.75 10.42
CA ALA A 69 8.35 -2.44 10.72
C ALA A 69 9.39 -2.51 11.85
N GLY A 70 9.09 -3.30 12.89
CA GLY A 70 10.02 -3.58 13.99
C GLY A 70 11.27 -4.32 13.51
N GLU A 71 11.09 -5.41 12.76
CA GLU A 71 12.18 -6.20 12.18
C GLU A 71 13.12 -5.35 11.31
N LYS A 72 12.55 -4.52 10.44
CA LYS A 72 13.29 -3.67 9.50
C LYS A 72 13.77 -2.35 10.11
N ARG A 73 13.44 -2.08 11.39
CA ARG A 73 13.63 -0.78 12.05
C ARG A 73 13.09 0.39 11.22
N ASN A 74 12.02 0.15 10.45
CA ASN A 74 11.43 1.12 9.54
C ASN A 74 10.05 1.56 10.05
N ARG A 75 10.04 2.65 10.82
CA ARG A 75 8.81 3.23 11.40
C ARG A 75 7.79 3.67 10.34
N ARG A 76 8.21 3.97 9.11
CA ARG A 76 7.28 4.39 8.04
C ARG A 76 6.37 3.25 7.62
N LEU A 77 6.87 2.00 7.62
CA LEU A 77 6.05 0.82 7.36
C LEU A 77 4.94 0.70 8.41
N GLY A 78 5.31 0.79 9.70
CA GLY A 78 4.38 0.58 10.82
C GLY A 78 3.26 1.62 10.87
N ASN A 79 3.53 2.83 10.39
CA ASN A 79 2.55 3.93 10.43
C ASN A 79 1.68 4.02 9.16
N ALA A 80 1.91 3.19 8.13
CA ALA A 80 1.28 3.38 6.83
C ALA A 80 -0.25 3.24 6.88
N PHE A 81 -0.76 2.26 7.63
CA PHE A 81 -2.20 2.09 7.83
C PHE A 81 -2.83 3.24 8.62
N ASP A 82 -2.16 3.73 9.67
CA ASP A 82 -2.68 4.85 10.47
C ASP A 82 -2.67 6.16 9.66
N GLN A 83 -1.64 6.35 8.82
CA GLN A 83 -1.60 7.47 7.88
C GLN A 83 -2.74 7.39 6.88
N LEU A 84 -2.97 6.21 6.29
CA LEU A 84 -4.05 6.03 5.33
C LEU A 84 -5.44 6.16 5.98
N ALA A 85 -5.60 5.74 7.23
CA ALA A 85 -6.83 5.96 8.00
C ALA A 85 -7.16 7.45 8.25
N SER A 86 -6.17 8.34 8.18
CA SER A 86 -6.41 9.79 8.25
C SER A 86 -6.86 10.42 6.93
N TYR A 87 -6.95 9.64 5.84
CA TYR A 87 -7.24 10.17 4.51
C TYR A 87 -8.60 10.87 4.44
N SER A 88 -9.67 10.23 4.91
CA SER A 88 -11.01 10.82 4.86
C SER A 88 -11.11 12.11 5.70
N ASP A 89 -10.41 12.19 6.83
CA ASP A 89 -10.33 13.43 7.63
C ASP A 89 -9.62 14.56 6.86
N ILE A 90 -8.50 14.26 6.22
CA ILE A 90 -7.79 15.23 5.37
C ILE A 90 -8.68 15.70 4.22
N LEU A 91 -9.39 14.77 3.58
CA LEU A 91 -10.31 15.05 2.49
C LEU A 91 -11.46 15.97 2.95
N TYR A 92 -12.10 15.65 4.07
CA TYR A 92 -13.14 16.48 4.67
C TYR A 92 -12.64 17.90 4.92
N ARG A 93 -11.43 18.03 5.49
CA ARG A 93 -10.82 19.33 5.79
C ARG A 93 -10.44 20.14 4.55
N ILE A 94 -10.13 19.49 3.43
CA ILE A 94 -9.94 20.15 2.14
C ILE A 94 -11.27 20.68 1.61
N GLN A 95 -12.34 19.87 1.69
CA GLN A 95 -13.68 20.26 1.27
C GLN A 95 -14.23 21.44 2.10
N ASP A 96 -13.91 21.48 3.39
CA ASP A 96 -14.24 22.59 4.30
C ASP A 96 -13.26 23.79 4.18
N SER A 97 -12.36 23.78 3.19
CA SER A 97 -11.36 24.84 2.96
C SER A 97 -10.39 25.10 4.13
N THR A 98 -10.26 24.17 5.07
CA THR A 98 -9.35 24.28 6.22
C THR A 98 -7.94 23.75 5.94
N LEU A 99 -7.79 22.95 4.87
CA LEU A 99 -6.51 22.43 4.38
C LEU A 99 -6.39 22.57 2.87
N GLY A 100 -5.16 22.72 2.39
CA GLY A 100 -4.86 22.65 0.95
C GLY A 100 -4.73 21.20 0.45
N PRO A 101 -4.97 20.95 -0.85
CA PRO A 101 -4.90 19.62 -1.47
C PRO A 101 -3.50 18.98 -1.39
N ASP A 102 -2.45 19.79 -1.21
CA ASP A 102 -1.08 19.30 -1.01
C ASP A 102 -0.98 18.29 0.14
N ARG A 103 -1.80 18.41 1.18
CA ARG A 103 -1.81 17.43 2.29
C ARG A 103 -2.20 16.04 1.82
N LEU A 104 -3.16 15.96 0.90
CA LEU A 104 -3.64 14.71 0.31
C LEU A 104 -2.58 14.12 -0.63
N TYR A 105 -2.00 14.94 -1.52
CA TYR A 105 -0.92 14.50 -2.42
C TYR A 105 0.26 13.91 -1.64
N ASN A 106 0.71 14.63 -0.60
CA ASN A 106 1.78 14.18 0.28
C ASN A 106 1.44 12.85 1.00
N LEU A 107 0.18 12.62 1.38
CA LEU A 107 -0.24 11.37 1.98
C LEU A 107 -0.17 10.22 0.97
N VAL A 108 -0.74 10.42 -0.22
CA VAL A 108 -0.74 9.45 -1.32
C VAL A 108 0.69 9.03 -1.67
N GLU A 109 1.61 9.99 -1.80
CA GLU A 109 3.01 9.72 -2.11
C GLU A 109 3.70 8.90 -1.00
N ARG A 110 3.47 9.26 0.27
CA ARG A 110 4.06 8.52 1.40
C ARG A 110 3.58 7.07 1.45
N VAL A 111 2.28 6.83 1.28
CA VAL A 111 1.73 5.47 1.28
C VAL A 111 2.19 4.70 0.05
N SER A 112 2.24 5.35 -1.13
CA SER A 112 2.76 4.75 -2.37
C SER A 112 4.22 4.31 -2.24
N TYR A 113 5.05 5.14 -1.60
CA TYR A 113 6.44 4.79 -1.30
C TYR A 113 6.54 3.58 -0.37
N VAL A 114 5.70 3.47 0.66
CA VAL A 114 5.67 2.27 1.52
C VAL A 114 5.31 1.01 0.72
N VAL A 115 4.32 1.12 -0.17
CA VAL A 115 3.93 0.01 -1.05
C VAL A 115 5.09 -0.43 -1.94
N GLU A 116 5.82 0.51 -2.54
CA GLU A 116 7.00 0.19 -3.35
C GLU A 116 8.09 -0.52 -2.54
N ASN A 117 8.40 -0.02 -1.33
CA ASN A 117 9.35 -0.67 -0.43
C ASN A 117 8.93 -2.10 -0.08
N LEU A 118 7.62 -2.38 0.03
CA LEU A 118 7.15 -3.74 0.30
C LEU A 118 7.41 -4.67 -0.89
N TRP A 119 7.23 -4.19 -2.12
CA TRP A 119 7.54 -5.00 -3.31
C TRP A 119 9.03 -5.27 -3.46
N GLU A 120 9.89 -4.33 -3.08
CA GLU A 120 11.35 -4.54 -3.04
C GLU A 120 11.78 -5.64 -2.04
N MET A 121 10.92 -6.02 -1.10
CA MET A 121 11.18 -7.14 -0.18
C MET A 121 10.77 -8.50 -0.73
N LEU A 122 10.10 -8.54 -1.88
CA LEU A 122 9.71 -9.79 -2.51
C LEU A 122 10.94 -10.47 -3.14
N PRO A 123 10.97 -11.81 -3.16
CA PRO A 123 12.03 -12.52 -3.88
C PRO A 123 12.00 -12.11 -5.37
N PRO A 124 13.18 -12.08 -6.04
CA PRO A 124 13.22 -11.86 -7.47
C PRO A 124 12.40 -12.93 -8.18
N ASP A 125 11.75 -12.54 -9.28
CA ASP A 125 11.05 -13.49 -10.13
C ASP A 125 12.08 -14.42 -10.78
N GLU A 126 12.15 -15.68 -10.36
CA GLU A 126 13.05 -16.67 -10.96
C GLU A 126 12.56 -17.17 -12.33
N GLY A 127 11.47 -16.61 -12.87
CA GLY A 127 10.91 -16.96 -14.17
C GLY A 127 10.93 -15.82 -15.19
N GLY A 128 12.05 -15.60 -15.89
CA GLY A 128 11.98 -14.77 -17.11
C GLY A 128 13.26 -14.14 -17.65
N GLN A 129 14.35 -14.90 -17.81
CA GLN A 129 15.38 -14.55 -18.80
C GLN A 129 15.66 -15.75 -19.70
N GLN A 130 14.78 -15.95 -20.69
CA GLN A 130 15.14 -16.51 -21.99
C GLN A 130 14.32 -15.81 -23.06
N VAL A 131 14.91 -14.76 -23.65
CA VAL A 131 14.83 -14.44 -25.09
C VAL A 131 16.16 -13.82 -25.49
#